data_AF-A0A948C7A4-F1
#
_entry.id   AF-A0A948C7A4-F1
#
_cell.length_a   1.000
_cell.length_b   1.000
_cell.length_c   1.000
_cell.angle_alpha   90.00
_cell.angle_beta   90.00
_cell.angle_gamma   90.00
#
_symmetry.space_group_name_H-M   'P 1'
#
loop_
_entity.id
_entity.type
_entity.pdbx_description
1 polymer ?
#
loop_
_entity_poly.entity_id
_entity_poly.type
_entity_poly.pdbx_seq_one_letter_code
_entity_poly.pdbx_strand_id
1 'polypeptide(L)'
;CYRTGSEDGYFMMLLSPGELKEKIASNKDIIFVLDTSGSMSGEKIKQAKEALKFCINSLSKGDKFNILSFATGVNKYKDSLVSVNNKSINEALDFIDNLSARGGTDINDALSSALAMITDSQKPKMIIFLTDGQPTVGVTDMKTILKNLEGSNTANARVFVFGVGNDVNTHLLDRISQTHRGLTEYVVPRENIEIKVSSFYRKISEPILANISLDFRKIKTKEIYPVTLPDIFKGTQLVLLGRYDGNGPTAIKLTGYLNGKKEQIIYEGNFPSENKENDFIPRIWAMRKIGYLMSEIRLRGDNKELIDEIVALSKEYGVMTQYTSFLVLEKDEDYKRWGIHSNEASKMIKEGKLSVDAMKQTTGARSVSSSMDISDLKGQLVVEAPRRATIKHIGAKTFYQQENGSWLDSKFSKGLSIKDIKYLSKEYFEILKENPELGKYFAIGEKVVVVFDGICYRITE
;
A
#
# COMPACT_ATOMS: atom_id res chain seq x y z
N CYS A 1 19.36 3.51 7.56
CA CYS A 1 18.73 3.64 8.91
C CYS A 1 18.76 5.09 9.34
N TYR A 2 17.83 5.51 10.18
CA TYR A 2 17.77 6.85 10.78
C TYR A 2 17.47 6.72 12.28
N ARG A 3 18.23 7.38 13.14
CA ARG A 3 17.98 7.42 14.59
C ARG A 3 18.55 8.70 15.18
N THR A 4 17.73 9.39 15.97
CA THR A 4 18.12 10.57 16.74
C THR A 4 17.87 10.31 18.21
N GLY A 5 18.92 10.34 19.03
CA GLY A 5 18.81 10.15 20.47
C GLY A 5 18.43 8.72 20.89
N SER A 6 17.71 8.62 22.00
CA SER A 6 17.44 7.34 22.69
C SER A 6 16.19 6.60 22.19
N GLU A 7 15.31 7.25 21.43
CA GLU A 7 14.13 6.60 20.84
C GLU A 7 14.52 5.48 19.86
N ASP A 8 13.58 4.60 19.53
CA ASP A 8 13.81 3.61 18.48
C ASP A 8 14.23 4.29 17.17
N GLY A 9 15.05 3.62 16.38
CA GLY A 9 15.40 4.08 15.05
C GLY A 9 14.38 3.64 13.99
N TYR A 10 14.51 4.17 12.78
CA TYR A 10 13.79 3.77 11.58
C TYR A 10 14.74 3.08 10.62
N PHE A 11 14.28 2.01 9.97
CA PHE A 11 15.02 1.37 8.90
C PHE A 11 14.20 1.30 7.61
N MET A 12 14.90 1.33 6.50
CA MET A 12 14.39 1.02 5.17
C MET A 12 15.29 -0.08 4.61
N MET A 13 14.71 -1.22 4.28
CA MET A 13 15.41 -2.35 3.68
C MET A 13 14.92 -2.53 2.25
N LEU A 14 15.87 -2.46 1.31
CA LEU A 14 15.63 -2.68 -0.10
C LEU A 14 16.02 -4.11 -0.46
N LEU A 15 15.05 -5.01 -0.42
CA LEU A 15 15.21 -6.40 -0.79
C LEU A 15 15.05 -6.55 -2.30
N SER A 16 16.16 -6.64 -3.01
CA SER A 16 16.16 -7.10 -4.39
C SER A 16 16.60 -8.55 -4.45
N PRO A 17 16.14 -9.34 -5.43
CA PRO A 17 16.56 -10.73 -5.57
C PRO A 17 18.08 -10.91 -5.75
N GLY A 18 18.88 -9.87 -6.03
CA GLY A 18 20.35 -9.93 -6.00
C GLY A 18 20.91 -11.12 -6.78
N GLU A 19 21.70 -11.98 -6.09
CA GLU A 19 22.26 -13.23 -6.61
C GLU A 19 21.21 -14.29 -7.00
N LEU A 20 19.97 -14.17 -6.53
CA LEU A 20 18.86 -15.01 -6.98
C LEU A 20 18.43 -14.70 -8.42
N LYS A 21 18.89 -13.59 -9.03
CA LYS A 21 18.59 -13.26 -10.43
C LYS A 21 19.07 -14.34 -11.40
N GLU A 22 20.15 -15.05 -11.06
CA GLU A 22 20.67 -16.16 -11.87
C GLU A 22 19.91 -17.47 -11.66
N LYS A 23 19.06 -17.56 -10.62
CA LYS A 23 18.25 -18.75 -10.37
C LYS A 23 17.01 -18.75 -11.27
N ILE A 24 16.67 -19.92 -11.80
CA ILE A 24 15.51 -20.14 -12.66
C ILE A 24 14.24 -19.83 -11.85
N ALA A 25 13.40 -18.93 -12.38
CA ALA A 25 12.11 -18.59 -11.79
C ALA A 25 11.28 -19.85 -11.49
N SER A 26 10.57 -19.83 -10.37
CA SER A 26 9.75 -20.97 -9.97
C SER A 26 8.49 -21.09 -10.82
N ASN A 27 8.14 -22.34 -11.13
CA ASN A 27 6.86 -22.64 -11.77
C ASN A 27 5.71 -22.33 -10.81
N LYS A 28 4.60 -21.83 -11.35
CA LYS A 28 3.42 -21.42 -10.57
C LYS A 28 2.16 -22.20 -10.97
N ASP A 29 1.23 -22.29 -10.04
CA ASP A 29 -0.13 -22.76 -10.26
C ASP A 29 -1.05 -21.52 -10.24
N ILE A 30 -1.73 -21.23 -11.36
CA ILE A 30 -2.48 -19.98 -11.53
C ILE A 30 -3.89 -20.19 -12.11
N ILE A 31 -4.90 -19.59 -11.49
CA ILE A 31 -6.28 -19.61 -12.03
C ILE A 31 -6.70 -18.19 -12.37
N PHE A 32 -7.25 -18.00 -13.57
CA PHE A 32 -7.87 -16.75 -13.98
C PHE A 32 -9.37 -16.86 -13.79
N VAL A 33 -9.96 -15.93 -13.05
CA VAL A 33 -11.39 -15.88 -12.75
C VAL A 33 -11.94 -14.58 -13.32
N LEU A 34 -12.68 -14.67 -14.42
CA LEU A 34 -13.16 -13.55 -15.20
C LEU A 34 -14.68 -13.39 -15.07
N ASP A 35 -15.12 -12.22 -14.62
CA ASP A 35 -16.52 -11.84 -14.64
C ASP A 35 -17.02 -11.70 -16.08
N THR A 36 -18.16 -12.32 -16.34
CA THR A 36 -18.89 -12.32 -17.61
C THR A 36 -20.35 -11.93 -17.40
N SER A 37 -20.65 -11.22 -16.32
CA SER A 37 -21.98 -10.66 -16.04
C SER A 37 -22.40 -9.64 -17.11
N GLY A 38 -23.69 -9.30 -17.15
CA GLY A 38 -24.23 -8.36 -18.15
C GLY A 38 -23.56 -6.97 -18.13
N SER A 39 -23.07 -6.52 -16.97
CA SER A 39 -22.37 -5.24 -16.83
C SER A 39 -21.07 -5.20 -17.64
N MET A 40 -20.40 -6.34 -17.83
CA MET A 40 -19.15 -6.46 -18.60
C MET A 40 -19.34 -6.26 -20.10
N SER A 41 -20.57 -6.11 -20.59
CA SER A 41 -20.86 -5.95 -22.02
C SER A 41 -20.13 -4.76 -22.68
N GLY A 42 -20.00 -4.84 -24.01
CA GLY A 42 -19.30 -3.83 -24.80
C GLY A 42 -17.79 -3.94 -24.71
N GLU A 43 -17.12 -2.84 -24.39
CA GLU A 43 -15.66 -2.75 -24.46
C GLU A 43 -14.95 -3.43 -23.29
N LYS A 44 -15.59 -3.50 -22.11
CA LYS A 44 -15.00 -4.11 -20.90
C LYS A 44 -14.66 -5.58 -21.10
N ILE A 45 -15.60 -6.39 -21.61
CA ILE A 45 -15.36 -7.81 -21.89
C ILE A 45 -14.33 -8.01 -23.00
N LYS A 46 -14.27 -7.12 -24.01
CA LYS A 46 -13.25 -7.21 -25.07
C LYS A 46 -11.85 -7.00 -24.49
N GLN A 47 -11.63 -5.92 -23.74
CA GLN A 47 -10.34 -5.65 -23.11
C GLN A 47 -9.96 -6.72 -22.08
N ALA A 48 -10.92 -7.23 -21.31
CA ALA A 48 -10.67 -8.30 -20.35
C ALA A 48 -10.27 -9.62 -21.04
N LYS A 49 -10.86 -9.95 -22.20
CA LYS A 49 -10.47 -11.09 -23.03
C LYS A 49 -9.05 -10.92 -23.57
N GLU A 50 -8.70 -9.75 -24.11
CA GLU A 50 -7.35 -9.49 -24.59
C GLU A 50 -6.30 -9.54 -23.46
N ALA A 51 -6.63 -9.00 -22.29
CA ALA A 51 -5.81 -9.14 -21.09
C ALA A 51 -5.57 -10.61 -20.71
N LEU A 52 -6.63 -11.42 -20.73
CA LEU A 52 -6.55 -12.83 -20.39
C LEU A 52 -5.76 -13.63 -21.43
N LYS A 53 -5.95 -13.36 -22.72
CA LYS A 53 -5.14 -13.94 -23.80
C LYS A 53 -3.66 -13.60 -23.63
N PHE A 54 -3.33 -12.35 -23.31
CA PHE A 54 -1.95 -11.95 -23.00
C PHE A 54 -1.37 -12.80 -21.87
N CYS A 55 -2.12 -12.97 -20.77
CA CYS A 55 -1.67 -13.77 -19.64
C CYS A 55 -1.47 -15.25 -20.00
N ILE A 56 -2.40 -15.85 -20.76
CA ILE A 56 -2.29 -17.25 -21.22
C ILE A 56 -1.06 -17.45 -22.11
N ASN A 57 -0.85 -16.56 -23.08
CA ASN A 57 0.31 -16.61 -23.97
C ASN A 57 1.64 -16.33 -23.25
N SER A 58 1.60 -15.74 -22.05
CA SER A 58 2.77 -15.42 -21.23
C SER A 58 3.11 -16.50 -20.19
N LEU A 59 2.36 -17.62 -20.15
CA LEU A 59 2.62 -18.71 -19.22
C LEU A 59 3.91 -19.48 -19.59
N SER A 60 4.65 -19.91 -18.57
CA SER A 60 5.85 -20.72 -18.74
C SER A 60 5.50 -22.21 -18.87
N LYS A 61 6.32 -22.98 -19.60
CA LYS A 61 6.10 -24.43 -19.85
C LYS A 61 5.90 -25.28 -18.58
N GLY A 62 6.47 -24.87 -17.44
CA GLY A 62 6.34 -25.60 -16.17
C GLY A 62 5.17 -25.15 -15.30
N ASP A 63 4.44 -24.11 -15.71
CA ASP A 63 3.25 -23.63 -15.02
C ASP A 63 2.08 -24.58 -15.19
N LYS A 64 1.15 -24.53 -14.24
CA LYS A 64 -0.19 -25.08 -14.41
C LYS A 64 -1.22 -23.98 -14.33
N PHE A 65 -2.27 -24.08 -15.13
CA PHE A 65 -3.29 -23.04 -15.15
C PHE A 65 -4.71 -23.59 -15.30
N ASN A 66 -5.69 -22.74 -15.02
CA ASN A 66 -7.06 -22.91 -15.47
C ASN A 66 -7.76 -21.55 -15.63
N ILE A 67 -8.90 -21.55 -16.31
CA ILE A 67 -9.74 -20.37 -16.53
C ILE A 67 -11.15 -20.68 -16.05
N LEU A 68 -11.68 -19.81 -15.21
CA LEU A 68 -13.06 -19.76 -14.80
C LEU A 68 -13.67 -18.46 -15.34
N SER A 69 -14.80 -18.58 -16.01
CA SER A 69 -15.70 -17.45 -16.24
C SER A 69 -16.88 -17.58 -15.29
N PHE A 70 -17.41 -16.46 -14.81
CA PHE A 70 -18.58 -16.50 -13.93
C PHE A 70 -19.58 -15.40 -14.26
N ALA A 71 -20.85 -15.71 -13.98
CA ALA A 71 -21.95 -14.77 -14.00
C ALA A 71 -22.99 -15.25 -12.97
N THR A 72 -24.14 -15.74 -13.41
CA THR A 72 -25.11 -16.46 -12.55
C THR A 72 -24.58 -17.81 -12.05
N GLY A 73 -23.58 -18.37 -12.71
CA GLY A 73 -22.89 -19.59 -12.27
C GLY A 73 -21.47 -19.63 -12.84
N VAL A 74 -20.71 -20.65 -12.45
CA VAL A 74 -19.30 -20.81 -12.85
C VAL A 74 -19.18 -21.72 -14.07
N ASN A 75 -18.52 -21.22 -15.11
CA ASN A 75 -18.13 -21.99 -16.28
C ASN A 75 -16.62 -22.17 -16.31
N LYS A 76 -16.17 -23.43 -16.23
CA LYS A 76 -14.77 -23.82 -16.13
C LYS A 76 -14.25 -24.25 -17.50
N TYR A 77 -13.04 -23.82 -17.86
CA TYR A 77 -12.35 -24.34 -19.03
C TYR A 77 -12.05 -25.85 -18.88
N LYS A 78 -11.55 -26.26 -17.71
CA LYS A 78 -11.32 -27.66 -17.32
C LYS A 78 -11.71 -27.89 -15.86
N ASP A 79 -11.88 -29.14 -15.45
CA ASP A 79 -12.22 -29.46 -14.05
C ASP A 79 -11.04 -29.38 -13.07
N SER A 80 -9.81 -29.35 -13.59
CA SER A 80 -8.58 -29.25 -12.80
C SER A 80 -7.50 -28.46 -13.53
N LEU A 81 -6.45 -28.07 -12.79
CA LEU A 81 -5.28 -27.38 -13.34
C LEU A 81 -4.62 -28.19 -14.46
N VAL A 82 -4.42 -27.57 -15.62
CA VAL A 82 -3.74 -28.17 -16.77
C VAL A 82 -2.31 -27.67 -16.94
N SER A 83 -1.45 -28.54 -17.46
CA SER A 83 -0.05 -28.19 -17.75
C SER A 83 0.05 -27.42 -19.06
N VAL A 84 0.92 -26.41 -19.10
CA VAL A 84 1.13 -25.57 -20.30
C VAL A 84 1.75 -26.36 -21.44
N ASN A 85 1.02 -26.45 -22.56
CA ASN A 85 1.49 -26.96 -23.85
C ASN A 85 0.68 -26.33 -25.01
N ASN A 86 1.11 -26.51 -26.25
CA ASN A 86 0.45 -25.89 -27.42
C ASN A 86 -1.04 -26.23 -27.52
N LYS A 87 -1.43 -27.49 -27.23
CA LYS A 87 -2.82 -27.91 -27.25
C LYS A 87 -3.64 -27.21 -26.16
N SER A 88 -3.16 -27.21 -24.92
CA SER A 88 -3.87 -26.57 -23.81
C SER A 88 -3.98 -25.05 -23.97
N ILE A 89 -2.98 -24.41 -24.57
CA ILE A 89 -2.98 -22.97 -24.86
C ILE A 89 -4.02 -22.66 -25.93
N ASN A 90 -4.02 -23.35 -27.07
CA ASN A 90 -5.01 -23.13 -28.13
C ASN A 90 -6.44 -23.38 -27.64
N GLU A 91 -6.68 -24.49 -26.93
CA GLU A 91 -8.00 -24.78 -26.34
C GLU A 91 -8.44 -23.70 -25.33
N ALA A 92 -7.50 -23.12 -24.58
CA ALA A 92 -7.79 -22.03 -23.65
C ALA A 92 -8.10 -20.71 -24.39
N LEU A 93 -7.40 -20.39 -25.48
CA LEU A 93 -7.70 -19.23 -26.31
C LEU A 93 -9.09 -19.34 -26.95
N ASP A 94 -9.44 -20.52 -27.47
CA ASP A 94 -10.78 -20.80 -28.01
C ASP A 94 -11.87 -20.65 -26.92
N PHE A 95 -11.60 -21.12 -25.70
CA PHE A 95 -12.51 -20.92 -24.57
C PHE A 95 -12.72 -19.42 -24.28
N ILE A 96 -11.65 -18.61 -24.27
CA ILE A 96 -11.72 -17.17 -24.05
C ILE A 96 -12.52 -16.49 -25.16
N ASP A 97 -12.28 -16.84 -26.42
CA ASP A 97 -12.95 -16.24 -27.57
C ASP A 97 -14.46 -16.47 -27.57
N ASN A 98 -14.92 -17.56 -26.97
CA ASN A 98 -16.35 -17.86 -26.84
C ASN A 98 -17.03 -17.23 -25.59
N LEU A 99 -16.28 -16.54 -24.73
CA LEU A 99 -16.87 -15.83 -23.58
C LEU A 99 -17.75 -14.66 -24.04
N SER A 100 -18.93 -14.56 -23.42
CA SER A 100 -19.93 -13.52 -23.67
C SER A 100 -20.51 -13.00 -22.37
N ALA A 101 -20.76 -11.68 -22.32
CA ALA A 101 -21.27 -10.99 -21.14
C ALA A 101 -22.80 -11.15 -21.00
N ARG A 102 -23.26 -11.85 -19.97
CA ARG A 102 -24.68 -12.09 -19.66
C ARG A 102 -24.90 -12.56 -18.22
N GLY A 103 -26.10 -12.36 -17.68
CA GLY A 103 -26.49 -12.87 -16.36
C GLY A 103 -26.06 -11.97 -15.20
N GLY A 104 -26.17 -12.50 -13.98
CA GLY A 104 -25.79 -11.82 -12.73
C GLY A 104 -24.33 -12.05 -12.37
N THR A 105 -24.01 -11.91 -11.09
CA THR A 105 -22.62 -11.92 -10.58
C THR A 105 -22.54 -12.73 -9.28
N ASP A 106 -22.08 -13.98 -9.35
CA ASP A 106 -21.86 -14.86 -8.19
C ASP A 106 -20.36 -14.94 -7.84
N ILE A 107 -19.89 -13.94 -7.09
CA ILE A 107 -18.48 -13.85 -6.65
C ILE A 107 -18.13 -15.00 -5.71
N ASN A 108 -19.06 -15.40 -4.84
CA ASN A 108 -18.83 -16.43 -3.85
C ASN A 108 -18.49 -17.77 -4.51
N ASP A 109 -19.37 -18.26 -5.39
CA ASP A 109 -19.17 -19.55 -6.04
C ASP A 109 -17.93 -19.52 -6.96
N ALA A 110 -17.71 -18.41 -7.68
CA ALA A 110 -16.56 -18.26 -8.56
C ALA A 110 -15.22 -18.40 -7.82
N LEU A 111 -15.05 -17.65 -6.73
CA LEU A 111 -13.80 -17.68 -5.96
C LEU A 111 -13.67 -18.95 -5.10
N SER A 112 -14.75 -19.46 -4.49
CA SER A 112 -14.71 -20.74 -3.78
C SER A 112 -14.36 -21.89 -4.72
N SER A 113 -14.95 -21.94 -5.92
CA SER A 113 -14.62 -22.93 -6.95
C SER A 113 -13.17 -22.84 -7.41
N ALA A 114 -12.63 -21.63 -7.57
CA ALA A 114 -11.24 -21.43 -7.94
C ALA A 114 -10.28 -21.88 -6.81
N LEU A 115 -10.55 -21.46 -5.57
CA LEU A 115 -9.73 -21.82 -4.41
C LEU A 115 -9.70 -23.33 -4.17
N ALA A 116 -10.86 -24.00 -4.26
CA ALA A 116 -10.97 -25.45 -4.08
C ALA A 116 -10.22 -26.26 -5.16
N MET A 117 -9.99 -25.67 -6.33
CA MET A 117 -9.26 -26.30 -7.43
C MET A 117 -7.74 -26.25 -7.24
N ILE A 118 -7.25 -25.30 -6.44
CA ILE A 118 -5.82 -25.21 -6.16
C ILE A 118 -5.43 -26.30 -5.17
N THR A 119 -4.53 -27.18 -5.61
CA THR A 119 -3.95 -28.23 -4.77
C THR A 119 -2.85 -27.68 -3.88
N ASP A 120 -2.69 -28.26 -2.68
CA ASP A 120 -1.56 -27.89 -1.83
C ASP A 120 -0.23 -28.34 -2.44
N SER A 121 0.71 -27.40 -2.50
CA SER A 121 2.04 -27.58 -3.08
C SER A 121 2.96 -26.46 -2.58
N GLN A 122 4.28 -26.62 -2.70
CA GLN A 122 5.24 -25.57 -2.35
C GLN A 122 5.47 -24.54 -3.48
N LYS A 123 4.69 -24.64 -4.58
CA LYS A 123 4.74 -23.65 -5.66
C LYS A 123 3.96 -22.39 -5.26
N PRO A 124 4.30 -21.23 -5.85
CA PRO A 124 3.42 -20.08 -5.85
C PRO A 124 2.04 -20.48 -6.42
N LYS A 125 1.00 -20.19 -5.65
CA LYS A 125 -0.41 -20.48 -5.97
C LYS A 125 -1.16 -19.15 -6.03
N MET A 126 -1.79 -18.87 -7.17
CA MET A 126 -2.28 -17.52 -7.48
C MET A 126 -3.64 -17.60 -8.18
N ILE A 127 -4.50 -16.66 -7.85
CA ILE A 127 -5.77 -16.41 -8.52
C ILE A 127 -5.74 -14.96 -8.99
N ILE A 128 -6.03 -14.74 -10.27
CA ILE A 128 -6.30 -13.40 -10.81
C ILE A 128 -7.80 -13.31 -11.00
N PHE A 129 -8.45 -12.48 -10.19
CA PHE A 129 -9.88 -12.27 -10.18
C PHE A 129 -10.21 -10.90 -10.77
N LEU A 130 -11.08 -10.86 -11.78
CA LEU A 130 -11.48 -9.62 -12.44
C LEU A 130 -13.00 -9.50 -12.44
N THR A 131 -13.53 -8.36 -11.97
CA THR A 131 -14.97 -8.07 -11.90
C THR A 131 -15.24 -6.58 -12.06
N ASP A 132 -16.40 -6.23 -12.61
CA ASP A 132 -16.88 -4.84 -12.74
C ASP A 132 -18.11 -4.54 -11.88
N GLY A 133 -18.54 -5.50 -11.07
CA GLY A 133 -19.82 -5.47 -10.39
C GLY A 133 -19.76 -5.86 -8.91
N GLN A 134 -20.97 -5.94 -8.35
CA GLN A 134 -21.22 -6.39 -6.98
C GLN A 134 -21.80 -7.80 -7.04
N PRO A 135 -21.69 -8.60 -5.96
CA PRO A 135 -22.36 -9.88 -5.92
C PRO A 135 -23.90 -9.67 -5.98
N THR A 136 -24.56 -10.28 -6.96
CA THR A 136 -26.00 -10.17 -7.21
C THR A 136 -26.72 -11.52 -7.23
N VAL A 137 -25.98 -12.62 -7.34
CA VAL A 137 -26.49 -14.00 -7.36
C VAL A 137 -25.77 -14.81 -6.28
N GLY A 138 -26.45 -15.83 -5.75
CA GLY A 138 -25.88 -16.71 -4.73
C GLY A 138 -25.73 -16.00 -3.40
N VAL A 139 -24.56 -16.15 -2.77
CA VAL A 139 -24.23 -15.47 -1.52
C VAL A 139 -23.75 -14.05 -1.81
N THR A 140 -24.52 -13.06 -1.37
CA THR A 140 -24.24 -11.63 -1.60
C THR A 140 -23.76 -10.88 -0.36
N ASP A 141 -23.99 -11.44 0.84
CA ASP A 141 -23.52 -10.86 2.09
C ASP A 141 -21.98 -10.96 2.21
N MET A 142 -21.32 -9.80 2.35
CA MET A 142 -19.87 -9.69 2.39
C MET A 142 -19.22 -10.55 3.47
N LYS A 143 -19.79 -10.57 4.70
CA LYS A 143 -19.21 -11.34 5.81
C LYS A 143 -19.24 -12.83 5.53
N THR A 144 -20.34 -13.30 4.97
CA THR A 144 -20.53 -14.70 4.58
C THR A 144 -19.59 -15.10 3.44
N ILE A 145 -19.46 -14.25 2.40
CA ILE A 145 -18.50 -14.46 1.31
C ILE A 145 -17.09 -14.62 1.89
N LEU A 146 -16.62 -13.67 2.68
CA LEU A 146 -15.25 -13.71 3.23
C LEU A 146 -14.99 -14.98 4.06
N LYS A 147 -15.95 -15.37 4.91
CA LYS A 147 -15.87 -16.62 5.69
C LYS A 147 -15.78 -17.86 4.80
N ASN A 148 -16.58 -17.92 3.73
CA ASN A 148 -16.56 -19.04 2.80
C ASN A 148 -15.23 -19.13 2.05
N LEU A 149 -14.68 -17.99 1.63
CA LEU A 149 -13.39 -17.93 0.93
C LEU A 149 -12.23 -18.33 1.84
N GLU A 150 -12.22 -17.86 3.10
CA GLU A 150 -11.25 -18.30 4.11
C GLU A 150 -11.28 -19.83 4.30
N GLY A 151 -12.48 -20.42 4.43
CA GLY A 151 -12.64 -21.88 4.53
C GLY A 151 -12.25 -22.63 3.26
N SER A 152 -12.37 -22.01 2.09
CA SER A 152 -12.01 -22.62 0.79
C SER A 152 -10.51 -22.54 0.50
N ASN A 153 -9.78 -21.59 1.08
CA ASN A 153 -8.37 -21.35 0.80
C ASN A 153 -7.41 -22.27 1.59
N THR A 154 -7.64 -23.59 1.52
CA THR A 154 -6.83 -24.59 2.25
C THR A 154 -5.39 -24.67 1.76
N ALA A 155 -5.16 -24.37 0.48
CA ALA A 155 -3.84 -24.36 -0.14
C ALA A 155 -3.10 -23.02 0.01
N ASN A 156 -3.64 -22.04 0.75
CA ASN A 156 -3.00 -20.75 0.99
C ASN A 156 -2.64 -20.02 -0.32
N ALA A 157 -3.53 -20.07 -1.31
CA ALA A 157 -3.42 -19.36 -2.57
C ALA A 157 -3.53 -17.85 -2.38
N ARG A 158 -2.86 -17.10 -3.25
CA ARG A 158 -2.94 -15.64 -3.31
C ARG A 158 -4.07 -15.21 -4.22
N VAL A 159 -4.85 -14.20 -3.83
CA VAL A 159 -5.93 -13.66 -4.68
C VAL A 159 -5.62 -12.21 -5.04
N PHE A 160 -5.29 -11.99 -6.32
CA PHE A 160 -5.09 -10.66 -6.90
C PHE A 160 -6.38 -10.22 -7.57
N VAL A 161 -6.87 -9.05 -7.18
CA VAL A 161 -8.21 -8.58 -7.54
C VAL A 161 -8.11 -7.37 -8.46
N PHE A 162 -8.88 -7.40 -9.55
CA PHE A 162 -9.04 -6.29 -10.49
C PHE A 162 -10.48 -5.81 -10.46
N GLY A 163 -10.69 -4.64 -9.87
CA GLY A 163 -11.99 -3.96 -9.88
C GLY A 163 -12.09 -3.03 -11.08
N VAL A 164 -13.03 -3.30 -11.99
CA VAL A 164 -13.21 -2.51 -13.21
C VAL A 164 -14.37 -1.53 -13.06
N GLY A 165 -14.11 -0.26 -13.32
CA GLY A 165 -15.09 0.81 -13.19
C GLY A 165 -15.37 1.18 -11.73
N ASN A 166 -16.51 1.83 -11.52
CA ASN A 166 -16.89 2.42 -10.23
C ASN A 166 -18.00 1.65 -9.52
N ASP A 167 -18.60 0.66 -10.18
CA ASP A 167 -19.80 -0.04 -9.70
C ASP A 167 -19.45 -1.31 -8.89
N VAL A 168 -18.17 -1.49 -8.55
CA VAL A 168 -17.65 -2.60 -7.74
C VAL A 168 -17.82 -2.37 -6.24
N ASN A 169 -17.93 -3.46 -5.48
CA ASN A 169 -17.87 -3.40 -4.01
C ASN A 169 -16.40 -3.42 -3.55
N THR A 170 -15.81 -2.24 -3.48
CA THR A 170 -14.39 -2.05 -3.14
C THR A 170 -14.01 -2.61 -1.77
N HIS A 171 -14.90 -2.56 -0.77
CA HIS A 171 -14.64 -3.13 0.55
C HIS A 171 -14.51 -4.65 0.49
N LEU A 172 -15.42 -5.31 -0.23
CA LEU A 172 -15.35 -6.76 -0.46
C LEU A 172 -14.06 -7.13 -1.21
N LEU A 173 -13.76 -6.44 -2.32
CA LEU A 173 -12.59 -6.71 -3.15
C LEU A 173 -11.28 -6.56 -2.37
N ASP A 174 -11.14 -5.45 -1.64
CA ASP A 174 -9.95 -5.18 -0.85
C ASP A 174 -9.78 -6.20 0.29
N ARG A 175 -10.89 -6.60 0.94
CA ARG A 175 -10.89 -7.66 1.96
C ARG A 175 -10.46 -9.01 1.40
N ILE A 176 -10.97 -9.40 0.24
CA ILE A 176 -10.59 -10.65 -0.42
C ILE A 176 -9.06 -10.67 -0.61
N SER A 177 -8.50 -9.61 -1.21
CA SER A 177 -7.06 -9.55 -1.46
C SER A 177 -6.23 -9.54 -0.17
N GLN A 178 -6.63 -8.77 0.85
CA GLN A 178 -5.91 -8.65 2.12
C GLN A 178 -5.86 -9.99 2.87
N THR A 179 -7.00 -10.67 3.00
CA THR A 179 -7.09 -11.96 3.69
C THR A 179 -6.33 -13.06 2.93
N HIS A 180 -6.18 -12.93 1.62
CA HIS A 180 -5.51 -13.91 0.76
C HIS A 180 -4.12 -13.46 0.31
N ARG A 181 -3.44 -12.55 1.03
CA ARG A 181 -2.05 -12.15 0.76
C ARG A 181 -1.78 -11.67 -0.69
N GLY A 182 -2.82 -11.11 -1.32
CA GLY A 182 -2.77 -10.54 -2.66
C GLY A 182 -2.85 -9.02 -2.63
N LEU A 183 -3.19 -8.45 -3.79
CA LEU A 183 -3.33 -7.01 -3.99
C LEU A 183 -4.62 -6.73 -4.77
N THR A 184 -5.19 -5.55 -4.57
CA THR A 184 -6.30 -5.05 -5.39
C THR A 184 -5.80 -3.90 -6.27
N GLU A 185 -6.17 -3.95 -7.55
CA GLU A 185 -5.92 -2.88 -8.51
C GLU A 185 -7.24 -2.46 -9.15
N TYR A 186 -7.49 -1.16 -9.21
CA TYR A 186 -8.71 -0.62 -9.83
C TYR A 186 -8.39 -0.06 -11.22
N VAL A 187 -9.29 -0.34 -12.16
CA VAL A 187 -9.26 0.20 -13.53
C VAL A 187 -10.42 1.18 -13.66
N VAL A 188 -10.15 2.48 -13.54
CA VAL A 188 -11.21 3.50 -13.64
C VAL A 188 -11.69 3.64 -15.09
N PRO A 189 -12.90 4.18 -15.37
CA PRO A 189 -13.52 4.12 -16.71
C PRO A 189 -12.73 4.68 -17.91
N ARG A 190 -11.66 5.44 -17.69
CA ARG A 190 -10.78 5.97 -18.75
C ARG A 190 -9.47 5.21 -18.91
N GLU A 191 -9.20 4.24 -18.03
CA GLU A 191 -8.04 3.37 -18.09
C GLU A 191 -8.37 2.11 -18.89
N ASN A 192 -7.33 1.47 -19.42
CA ASN A 192 -7.46 0.26 -20.20
C ASN A 192 -7.17 -0.97 -19.31
N ILE A 193 -8.11 -1.91 -19.29
CA ILE A 193 -8.03 -3.15 -18.50
C ILE A 193 -6.82 -3.99 -18.93
N GLU A 194 -6.59 -4.12 -20.24
CA GLU A 194 -5.48 -4.87 -20.81
C GLU A 194 -4.13 -4.34 -20.32
N ILE A 195 -3.95 -3.02 -20.32
CA ILE A 195 -2.69 -2.39 -19.88
C ILE A 195 -2.44 -2.67 -18.40
N LYS A 196 -3.45 -2.51 -17.54
CA LYS A 196 -3.33 -2.71 -16.09
C LYS A 196 -3.04 -4.18 -15.75
N VAL A 197 -3.88 -5.08 -16.25
CA VAL A 197 -3.77 -6.51 -15.97
C VAL A 197 -2.47 -7.09 -16.54
N SER A 198 -2.09 -6.75 -17.78
CA SER A 198 -0.84 -7.23 -18.37
C SER A 198 0.39 -6.68 -17.62
N SER A 199 0.36 -5.41 -17.21
CA SER A 199 1.46 -4.79 -16.44
C SER A 199 1.62 -5.39 -15.07
N PHE A 200 0.51 -5.69 -14.40
CA PHE A 200 0.53 -6.42 -13.15
C PHE A 200 1.05 -7.85 -13.35
N TYR A 201 0.54 -8.57 -14.35
CA TYR A 201 0.95 -9.94 -14.63
C TYR A 201 2.46 -10.05 -14.86
N ARG A 202 3.05 -9.14 -15.64
CA ARG A 202 4.51 -9.09 -15.85
C ARG A 202 5.30 -8.94 -14.55
N LYS A 203 4.77 -8.24 -13.54
CA LYS A 203 5.44 -8.10 -12.23
C LYS A 203 5.39 -9.40 -11.42
N ILE A 204 4.38 -10.23 -11.64
CA ILE A 204 4.15 -11.45 -10.84
C ILE A 204 4.43 -12.76 -11.60
N SER A 205 4.79 -12.69 -12.89
CA SER A 205 4.91 -13.84 -13.78
C SER A 205 6.09 -14.74 -13.45
N GLU A 206 7.15 -14.19 -12.88
CA GLU A 206 8.41 -14.87 -12.58
C GLU A 206 8.72 -14.84 -11.06
N PRO A 207 8.03 -15.64 -10.23
CA PRO A 207 8.32 -15.72 -8.79
C PRO A 207 9.68 -16.37 -8.53
N ILE A 208 10.53 -15.70 -7.76
CA ILE A 208 11.86 -16.19 -7.38
C ILE A 208 11.81 -16.82 -5.98
N LEU A 209 11.19 -16.17 -5.01
CA LEU A 209 11.17 -16.67 -3.64
C LEU A 209 9.78 -16.49 -3.03
N ALA A 210 9.15 -17.61 -2.66
CA ALA A 210 7.81 -17.64 -2.12
C ALA A 210 7.80 -17.82 -0.59
N ASN A 211 6.72 -17.36 0.05
CA ASN A 211 6.47 -17.54 1.49
C ASN A 211 7.66 -17.06 2.34
N ILE A 212 8.09 -15.83 2.10
CA ILE A 212 9.29 -15.29 2.72
C ILE A 212 9.08 -14.94 4.19
N SER A 213 10.17 -15.00 4.96
CA SER A 213 10.25 -14.56 6.35
C SER A 213 11.62 -13.95 6.65
N LEU A 214 11.64 -12.98 7.55
CA LEU A 214 12.85 -12.23 7.94
C LEU A 214 13.11 -12.37 9.43
N ASP A 215 14.37 -12.60 9.78
CA ASP A 215 14.87 -12.64 11.15
C ASP A 215 16.06 -11.66 11.28
N PHE A 216 15.87 -10.62 12.09
CA PHE A 216 16.85 -9.55 12.34
C PHE A 216 17.82 -9.87 13.49
N ARG A 217 17.75 -11.10 14.03
CA ARG A 217 18.64 -11.66 15.05
C ARG A 217 18.65 -10.81 16.33
N LYS A 218 19.70 -10.02 16.52
CA LYS A 218 19.95 -9.24 17.75
C LYS A 218 19.17 -7.93 17.77
N ILE A 219 18.71 -7.46 16.62
CA ILE A 219 17.97 -6.20 16.48
C ILE A 219 16.49 -6.49 16.64
N LYS A 220 15.87 -5.85 17.62
CA LYS A 220 14.42 -5.93 17.82
C LYS A 220 13.76 -5.01 16.81
N THR A 221 12.85 -5.55 16.01
CA THR A 221 12.11 -4.77 15.01
C THR A 221 10.62 -4.78 15.31
N LYS A 222 9.95 -3.67 15.01
CA LYS A 222 8.49 -3.52 15.17
C LYS A 222 7.93 -2.60 14.10
N GLU A 223 6.60 -2.61 13.96
CA GLU A 223 5.88 -1.75 13.02
C GLU A 223 6.45 -1.84 11.59
N ILE A 224 6.66 -3.08 11.14
CA ILE A 224 7.22 -3.40 9.82
C ILE A 224 6.09 -3.38 8.79
N TYR A 225 6.32 -2.68 7.69
CA TYR A 225 5.39 -2.57 6.57
C TYR A 225 6.05 -2.97 5.24
N PRO A 226 5.35 -3.76 4.39
CA PRO A 226 4.02 -4.35 4.64
C PRO A 226 4.01 -5.41 5.75
N VAL A 227 2.89 -5.51 6.48
CA VAL A 227 2.70 -6.47 7.59
C VAL A 227 2.75 -7.92 7.10
N THR A 228 2.13 -8.18 5.95
CA THR A 228 2.22 -9.46 5.25
C THR A 228 3.25 -9.33 4.14
N LEU A 229 4.32 -10.12 4.22
CA LEU A 229 5.37 -10.10 3.22
C LEU A 229 4.90 -10.75 1.91
N PRO A 230 5.04 -10.07 0.76
CA PRO A 230 4.74 -10.66 -0.54
C PRO A 230 5.85 -11.62 -0.97
N ASP A 231 5.58 -12.38 -2.03
CA ASP A 231 6.63 -13.13 -2.72
C ASP A 231 7.59 -12.17 -3.44
N ILE A 232 8.83 -12.61 -3.65
CA ILE A 232 9.83 -11.86 -4.41
C ILE A 232 9.78 -12.33 -5.85
N PHE A 233 9.53 -11.41 -6.77
CA PHE A 233 9.47 -11.68 -8.21
C PHE A 233 10.70 -11.11 -8.93
N LYS A 234 11.05 -11.73 -10.05
CA LYS A 234 12.16 -11.29 -10.89
C LYS A 234 11.92 -9.88 -11.40
N GLY A 235 12.97 -9.05 -11.34
CA GLY A 235 12.89 -7.64 -11.74
C GLY A 235 12.16 -6.73 -10.73
N THR A 236 11.65 -7.27 -9.61
CA THR A 236 11.01 -6.46 -8.56
C THR A 236 11.94 -6.20 -7.38
N GLN A 237 11.63 -5.16 -6.60
CA GLN A 237 12.30 -4.84 -5.35
C GLN A 237 11.24 -4.70 -4.26
N LEU A 238 11.40 -5.45 -3.17
CA LEU A 238 10.58 -5.33 -1.98
C LEU A 238 11.19 -4.25 -1.08
N VAL A 239 10.38 -3.27 -0.73
CA VAL A 239 10.76 -2.19 0.19
C VAL A 239 10.09 -2.46 1.52
N LEU A 240 10.90 -2.65 2.56
CA LEU A 240 10.44 -2.81 3.93
C LEU A 240 10.82 -1.60 4.76
N LEU A 241 9.87 -1.09 5.52
CA LEU A 241 10.08 0.00 6.45
C LEU A 241 9.67 -0.46 7.83
N GLY A 242 10.42 -0.08 8.86
CA GLY A 242 10.06 -0.43 10.23
C GLY A 242 10.84 0.36 11.27
N ARG A 243 10.50 0.12 12.53
CA ARG A 243 11.23 0.65 13.69
C ARG A 243 12.21 -0.40 14.21
N TYR A 244 13.33 0.03 14.77
CA TYR A 244 14.32 -0.85 15.37
C TYR A 244 14.82 -0.36 16.73
N ASP A 245 15.06 -1.31 17.63
CA ASP A 245 15.77 -1.14 18.90
C ASP A 245 17.01 -2.06 18.94
N GLY A 246 18.06 -1.58 19.60
CA GLY A 246 19.42 -2.13 19.53
C GLY A 246 20.31 -1.45 18.48
N ASN A 247 21.58 -1.85 18.42
CA ASN A 247 22.58 -1.29 17.53
C ASN A 247 23.71 -2.28 17.19
N GLY A 248 24.47 -1.95 16.15
CA GLY A 248 25.63 -2.69 15.66
C GLY A 248 25.37 -3.48 14.37
N PRO A 249 26.42 -4.15 13.86
CA PRO A 249 26.29 -5.06 12.74
C PRO A 249 25.44 -6.29 13.14
N THR A 250 24.50 -6.67 12.27
CA THR A 250 23.65 -7.85 12.43
C THR A 250 23.48 -8.58 11.11
N ALA A 251 23.36 -9.90 11.18
CA ALA A 251 22.94 -10.71 10.04
C ALA A 251 21.41 -10.67 9.95
N ILE A 252 20.87 -10.28 8.79
CA ILE A 252 19.44 -10.35 8.49
C ILE A 252 19.21 -11.61 7.67
N LYS A 253 18.49 -12.56 8.26
CA LYS A 253 18.22 -13.86 7.64
C LYS A 253 16.89 -13.79 6.88
N LEU A 254 16.96 -13.88 5.55
CA LEU A 254 15.81 -14.10 4.69
C LEU A 254 15.65 -15.61 4.46
N THR A 255 14.45 -16.13 4.69
CA THR A 255 14.08 -17.51 4.35
C THR A 255 12.88 -17.51 3.43
N GLY A 256 12.78 -18.51 2.56
CA GLY A 256 11.63 -18.71 1.69
C GLY A 256 11.76 -20.00 0.87
N TYR A 257 10.91 -20.17 -0.13
CA TYR A 257 10.89 -21.36 -0.98
C TYR A 257 11.14 -21.02 -2.44
N LEU A 258 12.06 -21.74 -3.07
CA LEU A 258 12.34 -21.70 -4.50
C LEU A 258 12.18 -23.12 -5.05
N ASN A 259 11.27 -23.32 -6.02
CA ASN A 259 11.00 -24.64 -6.60
C ASN A 259 10.72 -25.73 -5.53
N GLY A 260 10.04 -25.35 -4.45
CA GLY A 260 9.71 -26.23 -3.33
C GLY A 260 10.86 -26.55 -2.37
N LYS A 261 12.07 -26.05 -2.64
CA LYS A 261 13.21 -26.16 -1.72
C LYS A 261 13.28 -24.91 -0.85
N LYS A 262 13.54 -25.11 0.44
CA LYS A 262 13.74 -24.02 1.38
C LYS A 262 15.11 -23.39 1.11
N GLU A 263 15.11 -22.11 0.81
CA GLU A 263 16.31 -21.30 0.59
C GLU A 263 16.52 -20.35 1.76
N GLN A 264 17.78 -19.99 1.98
CA GLN A 264 18.19 -19.04 2.99
C GLN A 264 19.23 -18.09 2.41
N ILE A 265 19.04 -16.79 2.65
CA ILE A 265 19.96 -15.74 2.25
C ILE A 265 20.27 -14.91 3.49
N ILE A 266 21.54 -14.59 3.67
CA ILE A 266 21.99 -13.74 4.78
C ILE A 266 22.44 -12.42 4.19
N TYR A 267 21.83 -11.34 4.66
CA TYR A 267 22.26 -9.98 4.38
C TYR A 267 23.01 -9.43 5.58
N GLU A 268 24.05 -8.66 5.35
CA GLU A 268 24.69 -7.88 6.40
C GLU A 268 23.97 -6.54 6.55
N GLY A 269 23.51 -6.24 7.75
CA GLY A 269 22.87 -4.99 8.10
C GLY A 269 23.64 -4.27 9.19
N ASN A 270 23.73 -2.95 9.11
CA ASN A 270 24.28 -2.12 10.17
C ASN A 270 23.17 -1.22 10.76
N PHE A 271 22.93 -1.35 12.06
CA PHE A 271 21.92 -0.58 12.79
C PHE A 271 22.64 0.41 13.72
N PRO A 272 22.84 1.66 13.31
CA PRO A 272 23.59 2.61 14.11
C PRO A 272 22.80 3.06 15.34
N SER A 273 23.51 3.40 16.42
CA SER A 273 22.94 4.05 17.61
C SER A 273 22.50 5.49 17.31
N GLU A 274 23.11 6.13 16.32
CA GLU A 274 22.74 7.45 15.81
C GLU A 274 23.04 7.54 14.31
N ASN A 275 22.09 8.03 13.51
CA ASN A 275 22.28 8.34 12.09
C ASN A 275 21.25 9.38 11.66
N LYS A 276 21.75 10.57 11.29
CA LYS A 276 20.93 11.72 10.85
C LYS A 276 20.86 11.88 9.33
N GLU A 277 21.63 11.11 8.56
CA GLU A 277 21.75 11.27 7.10
C GLU A 277 20.48 10.84 6.35
N ASN A 278 19.80 9.80 6.82
CA ASN A 278 18.64 9.23 6.14
C ASN A 278 17.31 9.78 6.67
N ASP A 279 17.25 11.10 6.81
CA ASP A 279 16.15 11.82 7.46
C ASP A 279 14.81 11.77 6.69
N PHE A 280 14.81 11.25 5.46
CA PHE A 280 13.60 10.93 4.68
C PHE A 280 12.87 9.65 5.14
N ILE A 281 13.57 8.68 5.78
CA ILE A 281 13.01 7.37 6.14
C ILE A 281 11.78 7.47 7.07
N PRO A 282 11.79 8.27 8.15
CA PRO A 282 10.66 8.38 9.07
C PRO A 282 9.36 8.76 8.37
N ARG A 283 9.42 9.69 7.41
CA ARG A 283 8.25 10.12 6.65
C ARG A 283 7.67 8.99 5.81
N ILE A 284 8.51 8.26 5.05
CA ILE A 284 8.04 7.14 4.23
C ILE A 284 7.46 6.04 5.12
N TRP A 285 8.09 5.76 6.25
CA TRP A 285 7.55 4.82 7.25
C TRP A 285 6.17 5.28 7.76
N ALA A 286 6.02 6.55 8.12
CA ALA A 286 4.76 7.10 8.61
C ALA A 286 3.65 6.97 7.57
N MET A 287 3.98 7.19 6.29
CA MET A 287 3.04 7.02 5.18
C MET A 287 2.57 5.56 5.04
N ARG A 288 3.49 4.59 5.17
CA ARG A 288 3.14 3.16 5.18
C ARG A 288 2.23 2.80 6.35
N LYS A 289 2.55 3.31 7.54
CA LYS A 289 1.76 3.10 8.75
C LYS A 289 0.37 3.71 8.61
N ILE A 290 0.27 4.96 8.17
CA ILE A 290 -1.00 5.63 7.90
C ILE A 290 -1.83 4.85 6.88
N GLY A 291 -1.25 4.43 5.76
CA GLY A 291 -1.96 3.62 4.76
C GLY A 291 -2.47 2.30 5.33
N TYR A 292 -1.68 1.64 6.19
CA TYR A 292 -2.12 0.46 6.92
C TYR A 292 -3.30 0.77 7.88
N LEU A 293 -3.19 1.80 8.71
CA LEU A 293 -4.24 2.18 9.67
C LEU A 293 -5.54 2.58 8.96
N MET A 294 -5.45 3.34 7.86
CA MET A 294 -6.59 3.69 7.02
C MET A 294 -7.25 2.45 6.42
N SER A 295 -6.46 1.47 5.96
CA SER A 295 -6.96 0.18 5.49
C SER A 295 -7.68 -0.59 6.61
N GLU A 296 -7.17 -0.55 7.84
CA GLU A 296 -7.82 -1.20 8.98
C GLU A 296 -9.14 -0.53 9.35
N ILE A 297 -9.19 0.80 9.43
CA ILE A 297 -10.44 1.54 9.69
C ILE A 297 -11.45 1.28 8.59
N ARG A 298 -11.06 1.46 7.33
CA ARG A 298 -11.97 1.34 6.20
C ARG A 298 -12.65 -0.03 6.18
N LEU A 299 -11.89 -1.07 6.48
CA LEU A 299 -12.40 -2.41 6.32
C LEU A 299 -13.00 -3.00 7.63
N ARG A 300 -12.52 -2.60 8.83
CA ARG A 300 -12.98 -3.11 10.15
C ARG A 300 -13.98 -2.18 10.84
N GLY A 301 -14.14 -0.96 10.33
CA GLY A 301 -14.96 0.08 10.93
C GLY A 301 -14.13 1.07 11.76
N ASP A 302 -14.78 2.18 12.12
CA ASP A 302 -14.17 3.27 12.88
C ASP A 302 -13.60 2.79 14.21
N ASN A 303 -12.35 3.15 14.47
CA ASN A 303 -11.69 2.95 15.76
C ASN A 303 -11.00 4.26 16.15
N LYS A 304 -11.40 4.83 17.28
CA LYS A 304 -10.89 6.12 17.75
C LYS A 304 -9.37 6.12 17.94
N GLU A 305 -8.80 5.04 18.48
CA GLU A 305 -7.36 4.94 18.70
C GLU A 305 -6.60 4.94 17.37
N LEU A 306 -7.09 4.22 16.35
CA LEU A 306 -6.49 4.22 15.01
C LEU A 306 -6.60 5.60 14.34
N ILE A 307 -7.74 6.28 14.51
CA ILE A 307 -7.95 7.64 13.97
C ILE A 307 -7.00 8.63 14.65
N ASP A 308 -6.91 8.60 15.98
CA ASP A 308 -6.03 9.47 16.76
C ASP A 308 -4.56 9.25 16.38
N GLU A 309 -4.16 7.99 16.13
CA GLU A 309 -2.83 7.64 15.65
C GLU A 309 -2.56 8.15 14.22
N ILE A 310 -3.52 8.02 13.30
CA ILE A 310 -3.40 8.61 11.95
C ILE A 310 -3.24 10.13 12.05
N VAL A 311 -4.04 10.78 12.89
CA VAL A 311 -3.98 12.24 13.08
C VAL A 311 -2.63 12.66 13.65
N ALA A 312 -2.11 11.94 14.64
CA ALA A 312 -0.80 12.20 15.23
C ALA A 312 0.33 12.07 14.19
N LEU A 313 0.39 10.93 13.49
CA LEU A 313 1.39 10.68 12.45
C LEU A 313 1.29 11.69 11.30
N SER A 314 0.08 12.01 10.87
CA SER A 314 -0.16 12.98 9.80
C SER A 314 0.32 14.39 10.18
N LYS A 315 0.08 14.82 11.43
CA LYS A 315 0.56 16.11 11.95
C LYS A 315 2.07 16.13 12.08
N GLU A 316 2.68 15.05 12.59
CA GLU A 316 4.13 14.97 12.77
C GLU A 316 4.87 14.97 11.41
N TYR A 317 4.43 14.14 10.47
CA TYR A 317 5.13 13.88 9.20
C TYR A 317 4.55 14.64 8.00
N GLY A 318 3.52 15.46 8.20
CA GLY A 318 2.85 16.24 7.16
C GLY A 318 2.26 15.38 6.05
N VAL A 319 1.70 14.23 6.43
CA VAL A 319 1.02 13.33 5.50
C VAL A 319 -0.45 13.72 5.46
N MET A 320 -0.93 14.10 4.27
CA MET A 320 -2.35 14.40 4.09
C MET A 320 -3.14 13.10 3.99
N THR A 321 -4.22 13.01 4.77
CA THR A 321 -5.11 11.85 4.84
C THR A 321 -6.53 12.36 4.94
N GLN A 322 -7.54 11.55 4.67
CA GLN A 322 -8.93 11.99 4.79
C GLN A 322 -9.33 12.46 6.21
N TYR A 323 -8.57 12.07 7.25
CA TYR A 323 -8.74 12.52 8.64
C TYR A 323 -7.99 13.81 8.97
N THR A 324 -6.96 14.14 8.18
CA THR A 324 -6.09 15.31 8.40
C THR A 324 -6.17 16.34 7.29
N SER A 325 -6.84 15.97 6.19
CA SER A 325 -6.83 16.69 4.96
C SER A 325 -7.45 18.04 5.10
N PHE A 326 -8.18 18.37 6.15
CA PHE A 326 -8.70 19.71 6.38
C PHE A 326 -9.41 19.73 7.74
N LEU A 327 -8.60 19.78 8.80
CA LEU A 327 -8.99 20.10 10.18
C LEU A 327 -10.43 19.71 10.54
N VAL A 328 -10.70 18.46 10.93
CA VAL A 328 -11.61 18.26 12.07
C VAL A 328 -10.76 18.54 13.29
N LEU A 329 -10.55 19.82 13.55
CA LEU A 329 -10.08 20.22 14.86
C LEU A 329 -11.27 20.22 15.77
N GLU A 330 -11.10 19.58 16.92
CA GLU A 330 -12.13 19.57 17.96
C GLU A 330 -12.41 20.97 18.51
N LYS A 331 -11.56 21.97 18.23
CA LYS A 331 -11.62 23.32 18.80
C LYS A 331 -11.35 24.42 17.77
N ASP A 332 -12.14 25.49 17.81
CA ASP A 332 -12.02 26.67 16.94
C ASP A 332 -10.68 27.41 17.09
N GLU A 333 -10.04 27.31 18.26
CA GLU A 333 -8.72 27.89 18.53
C GLU A 333 -7.62 27.31 17.63
N ASP A 334 -7.74 26.04 17.24
CA ASP A 334 -6.73 25.42 16.38
C ASP A 334 -6.85 25.93 14.93
N TYR A 335 -8.01 26.39 14.45
CA TYR A 335 -8.12 26.96 13.09
C TYR A 335 -7.42 28.31 12.99
N LYS A 336 -7.55 29.14 14.05
CA LYS A 336 -6.79 30.38 14.21
C LYS A 336 -5.29 30.11 14.33
N ARG A 337 -4.92 29.00 14.96
CA ARG A 337 -3.52 28.54 15.09
C ARG A 337 -2.88 28.17 13.75
N TRP A 338 -3.64 27.66 12.77
CA TRP A 338 -3.11 27.23 11.47
C TRP A 338 -3.40 28.18 10.31
N GLY A 339 -4.00 29.33 10.58
CA GLY A 339 -4.25 30.36 9.57
C GLY A 339 -5.22 30.02 8.47
N ILE A 340 -6.27 29.26 8.80
CA ILE A 340 -7.31 28.89 7.85
C ILE A 340 -8.49 29.85 7.99
N HIS A 341 -8.77 30.62 6.94
CA HIS A 341 -9.92 31.52 6.88
C HIS A 341 -11.24 30.78 7.11
N SER A 342 -12.23 31.39 7.78
CA SER A 342 -13.51 30.74 8.10
C SER A 342 -14.26 30.15 6.89
N ASN A 343 -14.18 30.81 5.73
CA ASN A 343 -14.80 30.35 4.49
C ASN A 343 -14.03 29.17 3.88
N GLU A 344 -12.70 29.19 3.94
CA GLU A 344 -11.86 28.06 3.53
C GLU A 344 -12.07 26.89 4.48
N ALA A 345 -12.01 27.11 5.80
CA ALA A 345 -12.29 26.13 6.85
C ALA A 345 -13.64 25.43 6.64
N SER A 346 -14.69 26.17 6.27
CA SER A 346 -16.01 25.59 5.99
C SER A 346 -16.02 24.68 4.77
N LYS A 347 -15.36 25.07 3.68
CA LYS A 347 -15.21 24.24 2.46
C LYS A 347 -14.38 22.99 2.75
N MET A 348 -13.31 23.18 3.51
CA MET A 348 -12.35 22.19 3.97
C MET A 348 -13.02 21.13 4.88
N ILE A 349 -13.82 21.53 5.85
CA ILE A 349 -14.63 20.63 6.70
C ILE A 349 -15.61 19.82 5.84
N LYS A 350 -16.26 20.46 4.86
CA LYS A 350 -17.19 19.79 3.95
C LYS A 350 -16.48 18.73 3.11
N GLU A 351 -15.32 19.05 2.54
CA GLU A 351 -14.49 18.11 1.76
C GLU A 351 -13.94 16.97 2.63
N GLY A 352 -13.52 17.25 3.86
CA GLY A 352 -13.08 16.25 4.83
C GLY A 352 -14.19 15.28 5.21
N LYS A 353 -15.38 15.81 5.55
CA LYS A 353 -16.57 14.97 5.82
C LYS A 353 -16.93 14.07 4.65
N LEU A 354 -16.95 14.62 3.43
CA LEU A 354 -17.21 13.84 2.22
C LEU A 354 -16.18 12.73 1.98
N SER A 355 -14.92 12.95 2.38
CA SER A 355 -13.85 11.96 2.26
C SER A 355 -13.98 10.86 3.31
N VAL A 356 -14.27 11.21 4.57
CA VAL A 356 -14.56 10.23 5.64
C VAL A 356 -15.81 9.41 5.29
N ASP A 357 -16.86 10.04 4.76
CA ASP A 357 -18.04 9.33 4.28
C ASP A 357 -17.69 8.37 3.13
N ALA A 358 -16.77 8.75 2.24
CA ALA A 358 -16.28 7.88 1.17
C ALA A 358 -15.50 6.66 1.69
N MET A 359 -14.84 6.72 2.85
CA MET A 359 -14.29 5.51 3.49
C MET A 359 -15.38 4.51 3.86
N LYS A 360 -16.57 5.00 4.23
CA LYS A 360 -17.71 4.16 4.65
C LYS A 360 -18.48 3.59 3.48
N GLN A 361 -18.47 4.28 2.34
CA GLN A 361 -19.09 3.80 1.11
C GLN A 361 -18.34 2.60 0.55
N THR A 362 -19.09 1.59 0.09
CA THR A 362 -18.52 0.37 -0.50
C THR A 362 -18.38 0.46 -2.01
N THR A 363 -19.14 1.33 -2.67
CA THR A 363 -19.24 1.43 -4.14
C THR A 363 -19.14 2.90 -4.59
N GLY A 364 -18.96 3.11 -5.89
CA GLY A 364 -18.90 4.42 -6.52
C GLY A 364 -17.49 5.00 -6.61
N ALA A 365 -17.35 6.05 -7.43
CA ALA A 365 -16.07 6.62 -7.83
C ALA A 365 -15.22 7.11 -6.63
N ARG A 366 -15.85 7.65 -5.58
CA ARG A 366 -15.14 8.12 -4.38
C ARG A 366 -14.61 6.97 -3.53
N SER A 367 -15.32 5.84 -3.49
CA SER A 367 -14.87 4.65 -2.77
C SER A 367 -13.68 3.99 -3.50
N VAL A 368 -13.73 3.94 -4.83
CA VAL A 368 -12.59 3.53 -5.68
C VAL A 368 -11.38 4.45 -5.47
N SER A 369 -11.58 5.77 -5.56
CA SER A 369 -10.51 6.75 -5.32
C SER A 369 -9.89 6.59 -3.93
N SER A 370 -10.71 6.43 -2.89
CA SER A 370 -10.23 6.23 -1.52
C SER A 370 -9.40 4.96 -1.38
N SER A 371 -9.80 3.87 -2.05
CA SER A 371 -9.02 2.62 -2.04
C SER A 371 -7.67 2.79 -2.74
N MET A 372 -7.66 3.49 -3.88
CA MET A 372 -6.43 3.82 -4.61
C MET A 372 -5.48 4.69 -3.77
N ASP A 373 -5.99 5.75 -3.12
CA ASP A 373 -5.18 6.61 -2.24
C ASP A 373 -4.54 5.82 -1.08
N ILE A 374 -5.30 4.90 -0.47
CA ILE A 374 -4.79 4.01 0.58
C ILE A 374 -3.73 3.05 0.04
N SER A 375 -3.96 2.48 -1.15
CA SER A 375 -2.99 1.60 -1.83
C SER A 375 -1.69 2.34 -2.13
N ASP A 376 -1.77 3.60 -2.56
CA ASP A 376 -0.61 4.44 -2.83
C ASP A 376 0.20 4.73 -1.56
N LEU A 377 -0.44 5.03 -0.43
CA LEU A 377 0.24 5.17 0.86
C LEU A 377 0.94 3.87 1.28
N LYS A 378 0.36 2.72 0.99
CA LYS A 378 0.93 1.39 1.27
C LYS A 378 2.02 0.96 0.29
N GLY A 379 2.04 1.47 -0.94
CA GLY A 379 2.88 0.98 -2.05
C GLY A 379 3.90 1.95 -2.66
N GLN A 380 3.65 3.26 -2.72
CA GLN A 380 4.52 4.20 -3.43
C GLN A 380 5.82 4.53 -2.67
N LEU A 381 6.94 4.53 -3.40
CA LEU A 381 8.26 5.01 -2.94
C LEU A 381 8.42 6.53 -3.11
N VAL A 382 7.63 7.13 -3.99
CA VAL A 382 7.64 8.55 -4.28
C VAL A 382 6.24 9.07 -4.05
N VAL A 383 6.08 9.89 -3.02
CA VAL A 383 4.94 10.77 -2.92
C VAL A 383 5.47 12.16 -3.12
N GLU A 384 5.08 12.78 -4.23
CA GLU A 384 5.25 14.22 -4.38
C GLU A 384 4.63 14.88 -3.15
N ALA A 385 5.46 15.63 -2.41
CA ALA A 385 4.94 16.48 -1.37
C ALA A 385 3.85 17.37 -1.99
N PRO A 386 2.70 17.57 -1.34
CA PRO A 386 1.78 18.59 -1.80
C PRO A 386 2.56 19.90 -1.94
N ARG A 387 2.64 20.43 -3.16
CA ARG A 387 3.12 21.80 -3.42
C ARG A 387 2.07 22.78 -2.93
N ARG A 388 1.72 22.73 -1.64
CA ARG A 388 0.93 23.76 -0.98
C ARG A 388 1.92 24.70 -0.32
N ALA A 389 1.77 26.00 -0.58
CA ALA A 389 2.63 27.04 -0.03
C ALA A 389 2.71 27.02 1.51
N THR A 390 1.78 26.34 2.19
CA THR A 390 1.61 26.30 3.64
C THR A 390 2.27 25.11 4.35
N ILE A 391 2.79 24.10 3.65
CA ILE A 391 3.52 22.97 4.24
C ILE A 391 4.86 22.81 3.54
N LYS A 392 5.96 22.74 4.31
CA LYS A 392 7.31 22.45 3.80
C LYS A 392 7.90 21.25 4.53
N HIS A 393 8.56 20.38 3.79
CA HIS A 393 9.36 19.30 4.35
C HIS A 393 10.83 19.65 4.15
N ILE A 394 11.59 19.73 5.24
CA ILE A 394 13.03 19.96 5.23
C ILE A 394 13.66 18.82 6.02
N GLY A 395 14.36 17.93 5.34
CA GLY A 395 14.88 16.72 5.97
C GLY A 395 13.78 15.87 6.64
N ALA A 396 14.02 15.45 7.89
CA ALA A 396 13.03 14.74 8.72
C ALA A 396 11.90 15.61 9.29
N LYS A 397 11.95 16.93 9.09
CA LYS A 397 11.03 17.86 9.74
C LYS A 397 9.95 18.36 8.80
N THR A 398 8.76 18.52 9.37
CA THR A 398 7.62 19.14 8.70
C THR A 398 7.39 20.51 9.32
N PHE A 399 7.27 21.52 8.47
CA PHE A 399 6.99 22.89 8.87
C PHE A 399 5.67 23.35 8.28
N TYR A 400 4.93 24.10 9.08
CA TYR A 400 3.65 24.66 8.72
C TYR A 400 3.70 26.18 8.79
N GLN A 401 3.24 26.85 7.74
CA GLN A 401 3.16 28.30 7.71
C GLN A 401 2.00 28.78 8.60
N GLN A 402 2.26 29.81 9.41
CA GLN A 402 1.30 30.47 10.30
C GLN A 402 0.78 31.77 9.65
N GLU A 403 -0.33 32.34 10.13
CA GLU A 403 -0.91 33.60 9.61
C GLU A 403 0.08 34.77 9.60
N ASN A 404 0.92 34.85 10.64
CA ASN A 404 1.92 35.90 10.79
C ASN A 404 3.17 35.69 9.90
N GLY A 405 3.11 34.74 8.96
CA GLY A 405 4.18 34.39 8.02
C GLY A 405 5.30 33.52 8.62
N SER A 406 5.22 33.17 9.91
CA SER A 406 6.22 32.31 10.56
C SER A 406 6.05 30.84 10.19
N TRP A 407 7.13 30.08 10.27
CA TRP A 407 7.15 28.64 10.04
C TRP A 407 7.27 27.88 11.36
N LEU A 408 6.35 26.96 11.61
CA LEU A 408 6.29 26.19 12.85
C LEU A 408 6.61 24.72 12.59
N ASP A 409 7.64 24.19 13.26
CA ASP A 409 7.97 22.76 13.29
C ASP A 409 6.82 21.95 13.90
N SER A 410 6.46 20.85 13.25
CA SER A 410 5.41 19.91 13.68
C SER A 410 5.62 19.37 15.09
N LYS A 411 6.87 19.32 15.58
CA LYS A 411 7.22 18.86 16.94
C LYS A 411 7.08 19.93 18.03
N PHE A 412 6.73 21.17 17.69
CA PHE A 412 6.56 22.23 18.68
C PHE A 412 5.41 21.95 19.65
N SER A 413 5.67 22.09 20.95
CA SER A 413 4.66 22.06 22.01
C SER A 413 4.90 23.17 23.04
N LYS A 414 3.82 23.64 23.69
CA LYS A 414 3.84 24.78 24.63
C LYS A 414 4.71 24.55 25.87
N GLY A 415 5.13 23.31 26.16
CA GLY A 415 5.94 22.96 27.33
C GLY A 415 7.46 22.96 27.10
N LEU A 416 7.92 23.20 25.87
CA LEU A 416 9.35 23.21 25.57
C LEU A 416 9.99 24.54 25.96
N SER A 417 11.23 24.49 26.44
CA SER A 417 12.04 25.68 26.68
C SER A 417 12.31 26.40 25.36
N ILE A 418 11.92 27.68 25.29
CA ILE A 418 12.06 28.51 24.08
C ILE A 418 13.30 29.39 24.21
N LYS A 419 14.18 29.30 23.22
CA LYS A 419 15.33 30.17 23.01
C LYS A 419 15.03 31.10 21.84
N ASP A 420 14.82 32.36 22.15
CA ASP A 420 14.61 33.42 21.15
C ASP A 420 15.93 33.87 20.56
N ILE A 421 16.01 33.93 19.24
CA ILE A 421 17.22 34.32 18.52
C ILE A 421 16.84 35.32 17.44
N LYS A 422 17.51 36.47 17.45
CA LYS A 422 17.33 37.45 16.39
C LYS A 422 17.98 36.98 15.09
N TYR A 423 17.27 37.10 13.97
CA TYR A 423 17.74 36.72 12.64
C TYR A 423 19.05 37.43 12.29
N LEU A 424 20.03 36.68 11.78
CA LEU A 424 21.38 37.15 11.42
C LEU A 424 22.16 37.84 12.58
N SER A 425 21.77 37.62 13.84
CA SER A 425 22.53 38.07 15.00
C SER A 425 23.81 37.26 15.21
N LYS A 426 24.71 37.74 16.09
CA LYS A 426 25.90 36.97 16.49
C LYS A 426 25.52 35.60 17.07
N GLU A 427 24.51 35.56 17.93
CA GLU A 427 23.98 34.34 18.55
C GLU A 427 23.43 33.35 17.51
N TYR A 428 22.78 33.85 16.45
CA TYR A 428 22.31 33.03 15.33
C TYR A 428 23.46 32.25 14.68
N PHE A 429 24.58 32.91 14.40
CA PHE A 429 25.75 32.25 13.80
C PHE A 429 26.52 31.36 14.79
N GLU A 430 26.55 31.70 16.07
CA GLU A 430 27.14 30.84 17.11
C GLU A 430 26.39 29.50 17.20
N ILE A 431 25.05 29.54 17.20
CA ILE A 431 24.21 28.34 17.24
C ILE A 431 24.37 27.49 15.97
N LEU A 432 24.46 28.12 14.79
CA LEU A 432 24.71 27.39 13.54
C LEU A 432 26.10 26.75 13.49
N LYS A 433 27.10 27.35 14.17
CA LYS A 433 28.43 26.77 14.27
C LYS A 433 28.44 25.55 15.18
N GLU A 434 27.69 25.60 16.28
CA GLU A 434 27.52 24.47 17.20
C GLU A 434 26.64 23.36 16.61
N ASN A 435 25.60 23.74 15.87
CA ASN A 435 24.59 22.84 15.30
C ASN A 435 24.36 23.15 13.80
N PRO A 436 25.28 22.76 12.90
CA PRO A 436 25.16 23.08 11.46
C PRO A 436 23.87 22.59 10.82
N GLU A 437 23.29 21.49 11.33
CA GLU A 437 21.99 20.95 10.91
C GLU A 437 20.84 21.95 11.06
N LEU A 438 20.92 22.92 11.99
CA LEU A 438 19.89 23.95 12.13
C LEU A 438 19.83 24.89 10.92
N GLY A 439 20.91 24.99 10.14
CA GLY A 439 21.01 25.92 9.00
C GLY A 439 19.94 25.69 7.95
N LYS A 440 19.66 24.43 7.59
CA LYS A 440 18.61 24.09 6.63
C LYS A 440 17.21 24.45 7.13
N TYR A 441 16.98 24.42 8.45
CA TYR A 441 15.70 24.80 9.06
C TYR A 441 15.56 26.32 9.21
N PHE A 442 16.64 27.01 9.57
CA PHE A 442 16.63 28.47 9.66
C PHE A 442 16.48 29.14 8.29
N ALA A 443 16.94 28.49 7.21
CA ALA A 443 16.79 29.00 5.84
C ALA A 443 15.33 28.97 5.30
N ILE A 444 14.37 28.43 6.05
CA ILE A 444 12.97 28.31 5.60
C ILE A 444 12.28 29.69 5.48
N GLY A 445 12.69 30.64 6.32
CA GLY A 445 12.19 32.01 6.35
C GLY A 445 12.72 32.79 7.56
N GLU A 446 12.47 34.10 7.58
CA GLU A 446 12.97 35.03 8.62
C GLU A 446 12.32 34.83 10.00
N LYS A 447 11.16 34.16 10.05
CA LYS A 447 10.47 33.76 11.29
C LYS A 447 10.27 32.26 11.27
N VAL A 448 10.99 31.53 12.12
CA VAL A 448 10.88 30.07 12.21
C VAL A 448 11.01 29.60 13.64
N VAL A 449 10.18 28.63 14.00
CA VAL A 449 10.21 27.90 15.26
C VAL A 449 10.61 26.47 14.94
N VAL A 450 11.75 26.02 15.43
CA VAL A 450 12.26 24.66 15.22
C VAL A 450 12.59 23.99 16.54
N VAL A 451 12.18 22.73 16.69
CA VAL A 451 12.51 21.91 17.87
C VAL A 451 13.72 21.06 17.54
N PHE A 452 14.84 21.24 18.21
CA PHE A 452 16.06 20.48 17.94
C PHE A 452 16.68 20.04 19.26
N ASP A 453 16.92 18.73 19.40
CA ASP A 453 17.45 18.09 20.61
C ASP A 453 16.73 18.52 21.91
N GLY A 454 15.40 18.63 21.86
CA GLY A 454 14.55 18.99 23.00
C GLY A 454 14.48 20.49 23.30
N ILE A 455 15.20 21.34 22.56
CA ILE A 455 15.17 22.80 22.68
C ILE A 455 14.32 23.39 21.56
N CYS A 456 13.48 24.37 21.88
CA CYS A 456 12.72 25.13 20.89
C CYS A 456 13.49 26.41 20.54
N TYR A 457 13.97 26.52 19.31
CA TYR A 457 14.61 27.72 18.78
C TYR A 457 13.59 28.55 18.01
N ARG A 458 13.34 29.79 18.43
CA ARG A 458 12.44 30.72 17.76
C ARG A 458 13.23 31.87 17.17
N ILE A 459 13.32 31.90 15.85
CA ILE A 459 13.93 33.00 15.10
C ILE A 459 12.92 34.14 14.99
N THR A 460 13.34 35.31 15.44
CA THR A 460 12.58 36.57 15.37
C THR A 460 13.32 37.57 14.50
N GLU A 461 12.60 38.60 14.01
CA GLU A 461 13.19 39.74 13.27
C GLU A 461 14.25 40.51 14.07
#